data_AF-A0A1G0PLN3-F1
#
_entry.id   AF-A0A1G0PLN3-F1
#
_cell.length_a   1.000
_cell.length_b   1.000
_cell.length_c   1.000
_cell.angle_alpha   90.00
_cell.angle_beta   90.00
_cell.angle_gamma   90.00
#
_symmetry.space_group_name_H-M   'P 1'
#
loop_
_entity.id
_entity.type
_entity.pdbx_description
1 polymer ?
#
loop_
_entity_poly.entity_id
_entity_poly.type
_entity_poly.pdbx_seq_one_letter_code
_entity_poly.pdbx_strand_id
1 'polypeptide(L)'
;MNKILYSLVLTIFLFVNNETFAQLNNNLDESFQKVIEYIASNDFKKLKNTYDHLSLVDSIYIKALEISEGDISENLLALTFATLPFDKMVVGIPVINSTVNLQLQEVDSVLFKTKNVNLPSQLFFDSPLNGDKDKLAHFFGNAFLSYNFSVFNISKILGIFVELFEESFLVSGGLDSRDITVNYLGEFYGKMLNNNNKLLPSEVLSLYSLMHIKIYN
;
A
#
# COMPACT_ATOMS: atom_id res chain seq x y z
N MET A 1 31.32 -29.06 -33.08
CA MET A 1 31.00 -27.64 -33.37
C MET A 1 29.90 -27.09 -32.47
N ASN A 2 28.79 -27.80 -32.24
CA ASN A 2 27.64 -27.26 -31.49
C ASN A 2 27.86 -27.03 -29.99
N LYS A 3 28.66 -27.84 -29.28
CA LYS A 3 28.89 -27.66 -27.82
C LYS A 3 29.63 -26.37 -27.47
N ILE A 4 30.57 -25.94 -28.32
CA ILE A 4 31.31 -24.69 -28.13
C ILE A 4 30.38 -23.50 -28.38
N LEU A 5 29.51 -23.59 -29.38
CA LEU A 5 28.51 -22.56 -29.66
C LEU A 5 27.50 -22.41 -28.52
N TYR A 6 26.99 -23.52 -27.95
CA TYR A 6 26.10 -23.48 -26.79
C TYR A 6 26.80 -22.93 -25.54
N SER A 7 28.07 -23.30 -25.31
CA SER A 7 28.85 -22.73 -24.22
C SER A 7 29.03 -21.23 -24.40
N LEU A 8 29.34 -20.75 -25.61
CA LEU A 8 29.52 -19.33 -25.90
C LEU A 8 28.22 -18.54 -25.73
N VAL A 9 27.09 -19.07 -26.18
CA VAL A 9 25.78 -18.45 -26.00
C VAL A 9 25.40 -18.41 -24.52
N LEU A 10 25.66 -19.47 -23.76
CA LEU A 10 25.41 -19.50 -22.31
C LEU A 10 26.32 -18.52 -21.56
N THR A 11 27.59 -18.41 -21.94
CA THR A 11 28.52 -17.46 -21.34
C THR A 11 28.11 -16.02 -21.67
N ILE A 12 27.73 -15.71 -22.92
CA ILE A 12 27.20 -14.39 -23.29
C ILE A 12 25.92 -14.09 -22.50
N PHE A 13 25.01 -15.06 -22.34
CA PHE A 13 23.79 -14.89 -21.54
C PHE A 13 24.10 -14.62 -20.06
N LEU A 14 25.12 -15.26 -19.50
CA LEU A 14 25.55 -15.03 -18.11
C LEU A 14 26.27 -13.69 -17.92
N PHE A 15 27.00 -13.20 -18.93
CA PHE A 15 27.68 -11.90 -18.86
C PHE A 15 26.75 -10.72 -19.15
N VAL A 16 25.69 -10.89 -19.95
CA VAL A 16 24.70 -9.83 -20.21
C VAL A 16 23.77 -9.60 -19.01
N ASN A 17 23.66 -10.56 -18.08
CA ASN A 17 22.84 -10.42 -16.87
C ASN A 17 23.54 -9.74 -15.68
N ASN A 18 24.84 -9.41 -15.78
CA ASN A 18 25.59 -8.85 -14.65
C ASN A 18 25.45 -7.32 -14.47
N GLU A 19 24.81 -6.60 -15.40
CA GLU A 19 24.69 -5.13 -15.35
C GLU A 19 23.24 -4.63 -15.26
N THR A 20 22.25 -5.51 -15.06
CA THR A 20 20.84 -5.09 -14.98
C THR A 20 20.03 -5.81 -13.90
N PHE A 21 20.67 -6.16 -12.77
CA PHE A 21 19.90 -6.31 -11.54
C PHE A 21 19.46 -4.91 -11.09
N ALA A 22 18.20 -4.63 -11.43
CA ALA A 22 17.38 -3.50 -11.02
C ALA A 22 17.84 -2.84 -9.70
N GLN A 23 18.58 -1.75 -9.80
CA GLN A 23 18.40 -0.65 -8.86
C GLN A 23 17.07 0.00 -9.21
N LEU A 24 15.97 -0.57 -8.73
CA LEU A 24 14.74 0.20 -8.56
C LEU A 24 15.14 1.42 -7.74
N ASN A 25 14.89 2.62 -8.28
CA ASN A 25 15.26 3.92 -7.70
C ASN A 25 15.23 3.89 -6.16
N ASN A 26 16.37 4.22 -5.53
CA ASN A 26 16.51 4.37 -4.07
C ASN A 26 15.43 5.29 -3.42
N ASN A 27 14.72 6.10 -4.22
CA ASN A 27 13.68 7.01 -3.75
C ASN A 27 12.47 6.30 -3.13
N LEU A 28 12.00 5.18 -3.67
CA LEU A 28 10.78 4.54 -3.14
C LEU A 28 11.01 3.95 -1.75
N ASP A 29 12.16 3.27 -1.57
CA ASP A 29 12.57 2.71 -0.29
C ASP A 29 12.76 3.80 0.77
N GLU A 30 13.37 4.91 0.37
CA GLU A 30 13.56 6.07 1.24
C GLU A 30 12.24 6.78 1.58
N SER A 31 11.34 6.95 0.61
CA SER A 31 10.04 7.58 0.77
C SER A 31 9.14 6.80 1.73
N PHE A 32 8.98 5.49 1.55
CA PHE A 32 8.15 4.70 2.46
C PHE A 32 8.75 4.67 3.89
N GLN A 33 10.08 4.56 4.02
CA GLN A 33 10.73 4.53 5.32
C GLN A 33 10.51 5.84 6.09
N LYS A 34 10.65 6.99 5.43
CA LYS A 34 10.37 8.31 6.04
C LYS A 34 8.92 8.44 6.50
N VAL A 35 7.95 7.87 5.76
CA VAL A 35 6.55 7.85 6.17
C VAL A 35 6.35 6.98 7.42
N ILE A 36 7.01 5.82 7.49
CA ILE A 36 6.98 4.97 8.69
C ILE A 36 7.56 5.70 9.90
N GLU A 37 8.72 6.35 9.73
CA GLU A 37 9.36 7.15 10.78
C GLU A 37 8.45 8.27 11.27
N TYR A 38 7.76 8.96 10.35
CA TYR A 38 6.77 9.96 10.70
C TYR A 38 5.63 9.37 11.54
N ILE A 39 4.99 8.27 11.09
CA ILE A 39 3.88 7.65 11.83
C ILE A 39 4.34 7.17 13.22
N ALA A 40 5.56 6.66 13.33
CA ALA A 40 6.15 6.20 14.59
C ALA A 40 6.63 7.36 15.50
N SER A 41 6.73 8.58 14.97
CA SER A 41 7.31 9.72 15.69
C SER A 41 6.48 10.17 16.89
N ASN A 42 7.15 10.86 17.82
CA ASN A 42 6.49 11.52 18.94
C ASN A 42 5.56 12.65 18.49
N ASP A 43 5.82 13.28 17.36
CA ASP A 43 4.98 14.36 16.85
C ASP A 43 3.66 13.82 16.31
N PHE A 44 3.70 12.71 15.56
CA PHE A 44 2.47 12.03 15.14
C PHE A 44 1.69 11.49 16.34
N LYS A 45 2.38 10.98 17.37
CA LYS A 45 1.73 10.58 18.64
C LYS A 45 0.97 11.73 19.31
N LYS A 46 1.48 12.97 19.25
CA LYS A 46 0.75 14.15 19.76
C LYS A 46 -0.51 14.43 18.93
N LEU A 47 -0.41 14.34 17.60
CA LEU A 47 -1.56 14.48 16.71
C LEU A 47 -2.63 13.43 17.03
N LYS A 48 -2.22 12.17 17.24
CA LYS A 48 -3.12 11.06 17.58
C LYS A 48 -3.93 11.30 18.86
N ASN A 49 -3.39 12.05 19.82
CA ASN A 49 -4.09 12.40 21.06
C ASN A 49 -5.05 13.59 20.91
N THR A 50 -5.03 14.26 19.76
CA THR A 50 -5.74 15.54 19.54
C THR A 50 -6.82 15.42 18.46
N TYR A 51 -6.54 14.64 17.41
CA TYR A 51 -7.38 14.54 16.22
C TYR A 51 -8.05 13.16 16.11
N ASP A 52 -9.18 13.13 15.41
CA ASP A 52 -9.86 11.89 15.06
C ASP A 52 -9.06 11.09 14.02
N HIS A 53 -9.45 9.83 13.84
CA HIS A 53 -8.73 8.90 12.98
C HIS A 53 -8.69 9.31 11.50
N LEU A 54 -9.74 9.92 10.95
CA LEU A 54 -9.75 10.35 9.56
C LEU A 54 -8.84 11.55 9.34
N SER A 55 -8.85 12.52 10.27
CA SER A 55 -7.90 13.63 10.28
C SER A 55 -6.44 13.17 10.35
N LEU A 56 -6.18 12.05 11.05
CA LEU A 56 -4.85 11.44 11.07
C LEU A 56 -4.48 10.82 9.72
N VAL A 57 -5.43 10.23 8.98
CA VAL A 57 -5.16 9.74 7.62
C VAL A 57 -4.72 10.88 6.71
N ASP A 58 -5.39 12.03 6.78
CA ASP A 58 -5.00 13.21 6.01
C ASP A 58 -3.62 13.71 6.40
N SER A 59 -3.30 13.71 7.69
CA SER A 59 -1.97 14.10 8.18
C SER A 59 -0.86 13.20 7.63
N ILE A 60 -1.10 11.87 7.57
CA ILE A 60 -0.18 10.92 6.95
C ILE A 60 -0.05 11.21 5.44
N TYR A 61 -1.16 11.40 4.75
CA TYR A 61 -1.17 11.68 3.31
C TYR A 61 -0.42 12.97 2.95
N ILE A 62 -0.69 14.06 3.68
CA ILE A 62 -0.02 15.35 3.47
C ILE A 62 1.47 15.19 3.71
N LYS A 63 1.87 14.49 4.79
CA LYS A 63 3.29 14.31 5.08
C LYS A 63 3.99 13.46 4.02
N ALA A 64 3.35 12.41 3.54
CA ALA A 64 3.87 11.58 2.48
C ALA A 64 3.94 12.33 1.14
N LEU A 65 3.00 13.23 0.86
CA LEU A 65 3.04 14.13 -0.29
C LEU A 65 4.22 15.13 -0.22
N GLU A 66 4.52 15.66 0.97
CA GLU A 66 5.73 16.47 1.18
C GLU A 66 7.01 15.68 0.93
N ILE A 67 7.09 14.43 1.41
CA ILE A 67 8.25 13.54 1.26
C ILE A 67 8.49 13.20 -0.22
N SER A 68 7.41 12.99 -0.97
CA SER A 68 7.42 12.69 -2.41
C SER A 68 7.48 13.95 -3.30
N GLU A 69 7.77 15.12 -2.71
CA GLU A 69 7.90 16.39 -3.44
C GLU A 69 6.68 16.75 -4.31
N GLY A 70 5.49 16.29 -3.90
CA GLY A 70 4.25 16.49 -4.63
C GLY A 70 3.92 15.44 -5.69
N ASP A 71 4.76 14.41 -5.87
CA ASP A 71 4.45 13.27 -6.75
C ASP A 71 3.35 12.38 -6.13
N ILE A 72 2.13 12.52 -6.64
CA ILE A 72 0.96 11.78 -6.17
C ILE A 72 1.12 10.27 -6.40
N SER A 73 1.77 9.85 -7.49
CA SER A 73 1.95 8.42 -7.77
C SER A 73 2.88 7.79 -6.74
N GLU A 74 4.04 8.41 -6.51
CA GLU A 74 5.00 7.96 -5.50
C GLU A 74 4.39 8.03 -4.09
N ASN A 75 3.65 9.10 -3.79
CA ASN A 75 2.93 9.25 -2.53
C ASN A 75 1.99 8.07 -2.26
N LEU A 76 1.09 7.76 -3.21
CA LEU A 76 0.12 6.67 -3.06
C LEU A 76 0.81 5.30 -2.93
N LEU A 77 1.90 5.09 -3.66
CA LEU A 77 2.68 3.85 -3.55
C LEU A 77 3.37 3.73 -2.18
N ALA A 78 4.03 4.80 -1.73
CA ALA A 78 4.68 4.85 -0.42
C ALA A 78 3.66 4.62 0.71
N LEU A 79 2.48 5.23 0.62
CA LEU A 79 1.39 5.05 1.58
C LEU A 79 0.84 3.61 1.59
N THR A 80 0.75 2.97 0.43
CA THR A 80 0.33 1.56 0.32
C THR A 80 1.21 0.68 1.21
N PHE A 81 2.54 0.79 1.09
CA PHE A 81 3.46 -0.01 1.87
C PHE A 81 3.59 0.47 3.32
N ALA A 82 3.74 1.77 3.55
CA ALA A 82 3.92 2.31 4.90
C ALA A 82 2.72 2.02 5.82
N THR A 83 1.51 1.86 5.27
CA THR A 83 0.31 1.58 6.08
C THR A 83 0.02 0.10 6.30
N LEU A 84 0.77 -0.83 5.68
CA LEU A 84 0.63 -2.28 5.93
C LEU A 84 0.87 -2.61 7.41
N PRO A 85 -0.06 -3.29 8.10
CA PRO A 85 0.08 -3.60 9.53
C PRO A 85 0.87 -4.89 9.80
N PHE A 86 1.42 -5.54 8.77
CA PHE A 86 2.25 -6.74 8.88
C PHE A 86 3.55 -6.56 8.07
N ASP A 87 4.65 -7.09 8.61
CA ASP A 87 6.01 -7.00 8.04
C ASP A 87 6.37 -8.27 7.24
N LYS A 88 5.53 -9.30 7.32
CA LYS A 88 5.72 -10.61 6.68
C LYS A 88 4.41 -11.08 6.09
N MET A 89 4.49 -11.77 4.95
CA MET A 89 3.37 -12.53 4.39
C MET A 89 3.85 -13.82 3.72
N VAL A 90 2.94 -14.75 3.53
CA VAL A 90 3.22 -16.07 2.97
C VAL A 90 2.67 -16.12 1.55
N VAL A 91 3.58 -16.09 0.56
CA VAL A 91 3.27 -16.06 -0.87
C VAL A 91 3.17 -17.40 -1.54
N GLY A 92 1.96 -17.80 -1.91
CA GLY A 92 1.69 -18.90 -2.80
C GLY A 92 2.21 -18.62 -4.19
N ILE A 93 3.07 -19.51 -4.71
CA ILE A 93 3.47 -19.53 -6.12
C ILE A 93 2.56 -20.54 -6.82
N PRO A 94 1.52 -20.09 -7.55
CA PRO A 94 0.46 -20.99 -8.05
C PRO A 94 0.99 -22.05 -9.01
N VAL A 95 2.05 -21.72 -9.77
CA VAL A 95 2.63 -22.57 -10.81
C VAL A 95 3.32 -23.83 -10.24
N ILE A 96 3.85 -23.74 -9.02
CA ILE A 96 4.61 -24.84 -8.38
C ILE A 96 3.98 -25.34 -7.08
N ASN A 97 2.79 -24.84 -6.72
CA ASN A 97 2.08 -25.18 -5.48
C ASN A 97 2.98 -25.11 -4.23
N SER A 98 3.80 -24.05 -4.15
CA SER A 98 4.74 -23.78 -3.06
C SER A 98 4.40 -22.45 -2.40
N THR A 99 4.86 -22.24 -1.17
CA THR A 99 4.72 -20.98 -0.44
C THR A 99 6.09 -20.39 -0.11
N VAL A 100 6.25 -19.08 -0.26
CA VAL A 100 7.46 -18.33 0.09
C VAL A 100 7.11 -17.31 1.18
N ASN A 101 7.85 -17.34 2.30
CA ASN A 101 7.73 -16.27 3.29
C ASN A 101 8.43 -15.03 2.76
N LEU A 102 7.67 -14.02 2.38
CA LEU A 102 8.21 -12.72 2.00
C LEU A 102 8.25 -11.80 3.21
N GLN A 103 9.45 -11.25 3.46
CA GLN A 103 9.60 -10.06 4.27
C GLN A 103 9.17 -8.88 3.39
N LEU A 104 8.12 -8.16 3.79
CA LEU A 104 7.59 -7.05 3.01
C LEU A 104 8.32 -5.74 3.29
N GLN A 105 8.94 -5.64 4.46
CA GLN A 105 9.60 -4.42 4.92
C GLN A 105 10.86 -4.78 5.72
N GLU A 106 12.01 -4.26 5.30
CA GLU A 106 13.26 -4.31 6.09
C GLU A 106 13.30 -3.14 7.08
N VAL A 107 12.39 -3.14 8.06
CA VAL A 107 12.26 -2.06 9.04
C VAL A 107 12.60 -2.59 10.44
N ASP A 108 13.23 -1.76 11.26
CA ASP A 108 13.48 -2.09 12.66
C ASP A 108 12.18 -2.49 13.39
N SER A 109 12.24 -3.59 14.14
CA SER A 109 11.05 -4.18 14.76
C SER A 109 10.37 -3.26 15.79
N VAL A 110 11.12 -2.38 16.45
CA VAL A 110 10.57 -1.41 17.41
C VAL A 110 9.88 -0.28 16.64
N LEU A 111 10.51 0.20 15.57
CA LEU A 111 9.93 1.20 14.68
C LEU A 111 8.61 0.71 14.06
N PHE A 112 8.60 -0.51 13.52
CA PHE A 112 7.41 -1.12 12.92
C PHE A 112 6.26 -1.29 13.92
N LYS A 113 6.55 -1.80 15.14
CA LYS A 113 5.54 -1.93 16.21
C LYS A 113 4.98 -0.58 16.61
N THR A 114 5.83 0.43 16.76
CA THR A 114 5.42 1.79 17.14
C THR A 114 4.52 2.40 16.08
N LYS A 115 4.89 2.26 14.81
CA LYS A 115 4.08 2.65 13.66
C LYS A 115 2.71 1.98 13.69
N ASN A 116 2.64 0.66 13.87
CA ASN A 116 1.37 -0.07 13.93
C ASN A 116 0.49 0.33 15.10
N VAL A 117 1.07 0.66 16.26
CA VAL A 117 0.31 1.20 17.40
C VAL A 117 -0.29 2.56 17.04
N ASN A 118 0.43 3.38 16.29
CA ASN A 118 0.02 4.73 15.94
C ASN A 118 -0.94 4.81 14.74
N LEU A 119 -0.94 3.80 13.86
CA LEU A 119 -1.81 3.79 12.68
C LEU A 119 -3.29 4.06 13.02
N PRO A 120 -3.97 4.92 12.25
CA PRO A 120 -5.40 5.10 12.37
C PRO A 120 -6.14 3.77 12.16
N SER A 121 -7.18 3.54 12.97
CA SER A 121 -7.87 2.24 13.01
C SER A 121 -9.38 2.35 13.15
N GLN A 122 -9.93 3.54 13.40
CA GLN A 122 -11.37 3.77 13.42
C GLN A 122 -11.74 4.59 12.18
N LEU A 123 -11.71 3.93 11.02
CA LEU A 123 -11.94 4.60 9.72
C LEU A 123 -13.44 4.74 9.42
N PHE A 124 -14.25 3.87 10.00
CA PHE A 124 -15.69 3.79 9.77
C PHE A 124 -16.45 3.83 11.08
N PHE A 125 -17.73 4.22 11.04
CA PHE A 125 -18.55 4.31 12.25
C PHE A 125 -18.79 2.93 12.90
N ASP A 126 -18.65 1.84 12.13
CA ASP A 126 -18.78 0.46 12.58
C ASP A 126 -17.41 -0.26 12.66
N SER A 127 -16.30 0.48 12.64
CA SER A 127 -14.97 -0.10 12.83
C SER A 127 -14.90 -0.92 14.14
N PRO A 128 -14.31 -2.13 14.12
CA PRO A 128 -14.24 -2.97 15.31
C PRO A 128 -13.31 -2.36 16.37
N LEU A 129 -13.41 -2.85 17.60
CA LEU A 129 -12.55 -2.40 18.71
C LEU A 129 -11.05 -2.67 18.43
N ASN A 130 -10.75 -3.77 17.72
CA ASN A 130 -9.40 -4.11 17.27
C ASN A 130 -8.95 -3.31 16.02
N GLY A 131 -9.87 -2.58 15.39
CA GLY A 131 -9.64 -1.57 14.36
C GLY A 131 -9.35 -2.08 12.94
N ASP A 132 -9.49 -1.17 11.97
CA ASP A 132 -9.39 -1.35 10.52
C ASP A 132 -8.07 -0.83 9.96
N LYS A 133 -6.94 -1.19 10.59
CA LYS A 133 -5.62 -0.64 10.20
C LYS A 133 -5.16 -1.09 8.82
N ASP A 134 -5.44 -2.34 8.49
CA ASP A 134 -5.15 -2.93 7.18
C ASP A 134 -5.86 -2.18 6.06
N LYS A 135 -7.10 -1.73 6.29
CA LYS A 135 -7.93 -1.02 5.30
C LYS A 135 -7.26 0.24 4.73
N LEU A 136 -6.31 0.85 5.43
CA LEU A 136 -5.50 1.95 4.87
C LEU A 136 -4.65 1.50 3.68
N ALA A 137 -4.00 0.34 3.78
CA ALA A 137 -3.22 -0.21 2.67
C ALA A 137 -4.14 -0.54 1.48
N HIS A 138 -5.32 -1.08 1.75
CA HIS A 138 -6.36 -1.30 0.74
C HIS A 138 -6.79 -0.01 0.04
N PHE A 139 -7.10 1.02 0.82
CA PHE A 139 -7.47 2.34 0.29
C PHE A 139 -6.39 2.91 -0.63
N PHE A 140 -5.14 3.01 -0.14
CA PHE A 140 -4.05 3.63 -0.88
C PHE A 140 -3.57 2.77 -2.06
N GLY A 141 -3.58 1.45 -1.93
CA GLY A 141 -3.22 0.53 -3.01
C GLY A 141 -4.18 0.65 -4.19
N ASN A 142 -5.49 0.65 -3.92
CA ASN A 142 -6.49 0.83 -4.99
C ASN A 142 -6.46 2.26 -5.56
N ALA A 143 -6.17 3.27 -4.73
CA ALA A 143 -5.96 4.62 -5.22
C ALA A 143 -4.73 4.72 -6.14
N PHE A 144 -3.60 4.11 -5.76
CA PHE A 144 -2.40 4.05 -6.59
C PHE A 144 -2.68 3.39 -7.94
N LEU A 145 -3.35 2.23 -7.93
CA LEU A 145 -3.68 1.51 -9.16
C LEU A 145 -4.59 2.35 -10.07
N SER A 146 -5.64 2.92 -9.49
CA SER A 146 -6.64 3.71 -10.22
C SER A 146 -6.09 5.04 -10.74
N TYR A 147 -5.21 5.70 -9.98
CA TYR A 147 -4.55 6.94 -10.38
C TYR A 147 -3.58 6.72 -11.56
N ASN A 148 -2.79 5.64 -11.51
CA ASN A 148 -1.73 5.38 -12.49
C ASN A 148 -2.17 4.62 -13.74
N PHE A 149 -3.13 3.70 -13.62
CA PHE A 149 -3.43 2.77 -14.69
C PHE A 149 -4.78 3.06 -15.36
N SER A 150 -4.72 3.69 -16.53
CA SER A 150 -5.83 3.68 -17.50
C SER A 150 -5.66 2.50 -18.49
N VAL A 151 -6.26 1.37 -18.15
CA VAL A 151 -6.67 0.23 -19.01
C VAL A 151 -5.59 -0.53 -19.85
N PHE A 152 -4.36 -0.05 -20.05
CA PHE A 152 -3.51 -0.60 -21.14
C PHE A 152 -2.16 -1.29 -20.82
N ASN A 153 -1.70 -1.45 -19.58
CA ASN A 153 -0.47 -2.24 -19.30
C ASN A 153 -0.49 -2.96 -17.94
N ILE A 154 -1.50 -3.80 -17.78
CA ILE A 154 -2.02 -4.23 -16.47
C ILE A 154 -1.39 -5.53 -15.93
N SER A 155 -1.04 -6.50 -16.77
CA SER A 155 -0.96 -7.90 -16.32
C SER A 155 0.19 -8.24 -15.35
N LYS A 156 1.34 -7.58 -15.46
CA LYS A 156 2.54 -7.95 -14.68
C LYS A 156 2.61 -7.27 -13.30
N ILE A 157 2.14 -6.02 -13.20
CA ILE A 157 2.10 -5.26 -11.94
C ILE A 157 0.83 -5.62 -11.15
N LEU A 158 -0.32 -5.79 -11.81
CA LEU A 158 -1.52 -6.28 -11.12
C LEU A 158 -1.36 -7.71 -10.62
N GLY A 159 -0.56 -8.57 -11.27
CA GLY A 159 -0.30 -9.91 -10.74
C GLY A 159 0.31 -9.86 -9.33
N ILE A 160 1.39 -9.08 -9.18
CA ILE A 160 2.08 -8.91 -7.89
C ILE A 160 1.18 -8.18 -6.89
N PHE A 161 0.47 -7.13 -7.31
CA PHE A 161 -0.46 -6.41 -6.43
C PHE A 161 -1.65 -7.26 -5.98
N VAL A 162 -2.30 -8.00 -6.89
CA VAL A 162 -3.42 -8.89 -6.58
C VAL A 162 -2.96 -10.02 -5.67
N GLU A 163 -1.79 -10.62 -5.93
CA GLU A 163 -1.21 -11.65 -5.04
C GLU A 163 -0.94 -11.07 -3.62
N LEU A 164 -0.34 -9.87 -3.52
CA LEU A 164 -0.13 -9.16 -2.26
C LEU A 164 -1.43 -8.88 -1.50
N PHE A 165 -2.50 -8.51 -2.22
CA PHE A 165 -3.80 -8.20 -1.63
C PHE A 165 -4.62 -9.46 -1.30
N GLU A 166 -4.62 -10.49 -2.14
CA GLU A 166 -5.30 -11.77 -1.88
C GLU A 166 -4.75 -12.45 -0.62
N GLU A 167 -3.46 -12.36 -0.40
CA GLU A 167 -2.86 -12.94 0.80
C GLU A 167 -2.96 -12.06 2.03
N SER A 168 -2.98 -10.73 1.89
CA SER A 168 -3.39 -9.88 2.99
C SER A 168 -4.81 -10.23 3.44
N PHE A 169 -5.73 -10.53 2.51
CA PHE A 169 -7.08 -11.00 2.85
C PHE A 169 -7.07 -12.35 3.58
N LEU A 170 -6.20 -13.30 3.19
CA LEU A 170 -6.06 -14.58 3.91
C LEU A 170 -5.49 -14.39 5.32
N VAL A 171 -4.51 -13.50 5.49
CA VAL A 171 -3.90 -13.18 6.79
C VAL A 171 -4.87 -12.40 7.70
N SER A 172 -5.70 -11.51 7.13
CA SER A 172 -6.68 -10.71 7.85
C SER A 172 -7.99 -11.45 8.19
N GLY A 173 -8.17 -12.69 7.75
CA GLY A 173 -9.30 -13.55 8.17
C GLY A 173 -10.48 -13.67 7.20
N GLY A 174 -10.28 -13.37 5.92
CA GLY A 174 -11.28 -13.57 4.84
C GLY A 174 -11.88 -12.28 4.29
N LEU A 175 -12.73 -12.41 3.26
CA LEU A 175 -13.38 -11.28 2.57
C LEU A 175 -14.38 -10.56 3.49
N ASP A 176 -14.00 -9.39 4.00
CA ASP A 176 -14.89 -8.46 4.72
C ASP A 176 -15.63 -7.54 3.74
N SER A 177 -16.91 -7.28 3.96
CA SER A 177 -17.66 -6.24 3.22
C SER A 177 -17.00 -4.86 3.29
N ARG A 178 -16.31 -4.54 4.39
CA ARG A 178 -15.53 -3.30 4.53
C ARG A 178 -14.31 -3.28 3.62
N ASP A 179 -13.68 -4.42 3.37
CA ASP A 179 -12.57 -4.54 2.41
C ASP A 179 -13.01 -4.16 1.00
N ILE A 180 -14.13 -4.72 0.57
CA ILE A 180 -14.71 -4.42 -0.75
C ILE A 180 -15.02 -2.93 -0.84
N THR A 181 -15.65 -2.38 0.21
CA THR A 181 -16.04 -0.96 0.22
C THR A 181 -14.82 -0.03 0.20
N VAL A 182 -13.79 -0.31 1.02
CA VAL A 182 -12.59 0.53 1.07
C VAL A 182 -11.78 0.45 -0.23
N ASN A 183 -11.76 -0.70 -0.91
CA ASN A 183 -11.15 -0.82 -2.23
C ASN A 183 -11.84 0.12 -3.23
N TYR A 184 -13.18 0.14 -3.27
CA TYR A 184 -13.94 1.05 -4.15
C TYR A 184 -13.72 2.52 -3.79
N LEU A 185 -13.65 2.86 -2.50
CA LEU A 185 -13.34 4.21 -2.05
C LEU A 185 -11.93 4.64 -2.49
N GLY A 186 -10.94 3.74 -2.38
CA GLY A 186 -9.59 3.97 -2.88
C GLY A 186 -9.57 4.17 -4.40
N GLU A 187 -10.24 3.30 -5.15
CA GLU A 187 -10.36 3.43 -6.61
C GLU A 187 -10.98 4.77 -7.01
N PHE A 188 -12.07 5.17 -6.33
CA PHE A 188 -12.73 6.45 -6.54
C PHE A 188 -11.81 7.63 -6.23
N TYR A 189 -11.11 7.59 -5.09
CA TYR A 189 -10.13 8.60 -4.70
C TYR A 189 -9.03 8.76 -5.75
N GLY A 190 -8.42 7.67 -6.20
CA GLY A 190 -7.39 7.68 -7.24
C GLY A 190 -7.87 8.31 -8.56
N LYS A 191 -9.10 8.00 -9.00
CA LYS A 191 -9.72 8.65 -10.18
C LYS A 191 -9.90 10.15 -9.98
N MET A 192 -10.36 10.57 -8.80
CA MET A 192 -10.66 11.98 -8.53
C MET A 192 -9.41 12.83 -8.41
N LEU A 193 -8.28 12.28 -7.96
CA LEU A 193 -7.00 13.00 -7.89
C LEU A 193 -6.53 13.54 -9.24
N ASN A 194 -6.89 12.91 -10.36
CA ASN A 194 -6.62 13.44 -11.71
C ASN A 194 -7.33 14.76 -12.01
N ASN A 195 -8.48 15.01 -11.36
CA ASN A 195 -9.28 16.22 -11.54
C ASN A 195 -9.08 17.24 -10.40
N ASN A 196 -8.79 16.75 -9.19
CA ASN A 196 -8.56 17.57 -8.01
C ASN A 196 -7.43 16.97 -7.16
N ASN A 197 -6.21 17.44 -7.39
CA ASN A 197 -5.03 16.99 -6.65
C ASN A 197 -4.96 17.46 -5.18
N LYS A 198 -5.91 18.29 -4.74
CA LYS A 198 -6.03 18.75 -3.35
C LYS A 198 -7.05 17.97 -2.53
N LEU A 199 -7.73 17.01 -3.16
CA LEU A 199 -8.66 16.12 -2.47
C LEU A 199 -7.92 15.35 -1.38
N LEU A 200 -8.49 15.31 -0.17
CA LEU A 200 -7.93 14.59 0.96
C LEU A 200 -8.56 13.19 1.08
N PRO A 201 -7.83 12.19 1.61
CA PRO A 201 -8.36 10.85 1.81
C PRO A 201 -9.62 10.81 2.68
N SER A 202 -9.68 11.60 3.76
CA SER A 202 -10.82 11.63 4.68
C SER A 202 -12.12 12.01 3.99
N GLU A 203 -12.07 12.92 3.00
CA GLU A 203 -13.23 13.38 2.25
C GLU A 203 -13.89 12.20 1.54
N VAL A 204 -13.10 11.30 0.95
CA VAL A 204 -13.61 10.08 0.29
C VAL A 204 -13.97 8.99 1.29
N LEU A 205 -13.15 8.77 2.33
CA LEU A 205 -13.47 7.77 3.36
C LEU A 205 -14.79 8.08 4.08
N SER A 206 -15.11 9.36 4.26
CA SER A 206 -16.36 9.81 4.88
C SER A 206 -17.63 9.42 4.09
N LEU A 207 -17.49 9.15 2.78
CA LEU A 207 -18.60 8.67 1.95
C LEU A 207 -19.14 7.32 2.44
N TYR A 208 -18.32 6.52 3.12
CA TYR A 208 -18.76 5.30 3.77
C TYR A 208 -19.97 5.54 4.67
N SER A 209 -19.91 6.56 5.51
CA SER A 209 -21.01 6.92 6.41
C SER A 209 -22.26 7.29 5.62
N LEU A 210 -22.12 8.06 4.54
CA LEU A 210 -23.25 8.48 3.70
C LEU A 210 -23.94 7.29 3.02
N MET A 211 -23.18 6.30 2.55
CA MET A 211 -23.74 5.08 1.94
C MET A 211 -24.54 4.22 2.92
N HIS A 212 -24.35 4.41 4.23
CA HIS A 212 -25.03 3.67 5.29
C HIS A 212 -26.10 4.49 6.03
N ILE A 213 -26.34 5.75 5.62
CA ILE A 213 -27.48 6.52 6.13
C ILE A 213 -28.76 5.87 5.63
N LYS A 214 -29.47 5.17 6.53
CA LYS A 214 -30.86 4.82 6.33
C LYS A 214 -31.71 6.04 6.66
N ILE A 215 -32.28 6.68 5.64
CA ILE A 215 -33.33 7.67 5.85
C ILE A 215 -34.58 6.89 6.28
N TYR A 216 -34.84 6.86 7.58
CA TYR A 216 -36.13 6.42 8.11
C TYR A 216 -37.11 7.60 7.93
N ASN A 217 -38.03 7.45 6.98
CA ASN A 217 -39.23 8.29 6.89
C ASN A 217 -40.38 7.64 7.65
#